data_AF-A0A534NZY4-F1
#
_entry.id   AF-A0A534NZY4-F1
#
_cell.length_a   1.000
_cell.length_b   1.000
_cell.length_c   1.000
_cell.angle_alpha   90.00
_cell.angle_beta   90.00
_cell.angle_gamma   90.00
#
_symmetry.space_group_name_H-M   'P 1'
#
loop_
_entity.id
_entity.type
_entity.pdbx_description
1 polymer ?
#
loop_
_entity_poly.entity_id
_entity_poly.type
_entity_poly.pdbx_seq_one_letter_code
_entity_poly.pdbx_strand_id
1 'polypeptide(L)'
;FFFLLVDGRHLIRLLGRVSPLQAAQTEELLQEFANVSSATLVGAALTAVVQAMLATIGFAIARVPHAVFLGIATLVASFVPVIGTALIWIPVAVLLALTGHMTAAIFVAAWCGVLLTTADNVVKPLAMRGKVEMHTGLVFLALLGGITMFGLLGIIAGPLVIAFLLALLRMYERDFLEHPAGTA
;
A
#
# COMPACT_ATOMS: atom_id res chain seq x y z
N PHE A 1 10.09 1.06 11.47
CA PHE A 1 11.14 0.75 10.47
C PHE A 1 12.54 1.04 10.99
N PHE A 2 12.89 2.27 11.41
CA PHE A 2 14.24 2.61 11.90
C PHE A 2 14.68 1.79 13.14
N PHE A 3 13.79 1.57 14.10
CA PHE A 3 14.07 0.78 15.32
C PHE A 3 14.39 -0.71 15.05
N LEU A 4 13.84 -1.26 13.98
CA LEU A 4 14.06 -2.65 13.53
C LEU A 4 15.39 -2.81 12.77
N LEU A 5 15.81 -1.75 12.07
CA LEU A 5 17.09 -1.68 11.34
C LEU A 5 18.28 -1.44 12.28
N VAL A 6 18.08 -0.69 13.37
CA VAL A 6 19.15 -0.37 14.34
C VAL A 6 19.31 -1.45 15.41
N ASP A 7 18.20 -2.02 15.91
CA ASP A 7 18.22 -2.94 17.07
C ASP A 7 17.59 -4.32 16.80
N GLY A 8 17.44 -4.70 15.52
CA GLY A 8 16.74 -5.93 15.11
C GLY A 8 17.23 -7.19 15.84
N ARG A 9 18.54 -7.35 16.04
CA ARG A 9 19.12 -8.50 16.77
C ARG A 9 18.83 -8.49 18.28
N HIS A 10 18.57 -7.33 18.87
CA HIS A 10 18.18 -7.20 20.27
C HIS A 10 16.68 -7.49 20.43
N LEU A 11 15.85 -7.00 19.50
CA LEU A 11 14.41 -7.22 19.47
C LEU A 11 14.05 -8.69 19.20
N ILE A 12 14.76 -9.36 18.27
CA ILE A 12 14.60 -10.78 17.98
C ILE A 12 14.94 -11.65 19.20
N ARG A 13 16.00 -11.30 19.94
CA ARG A 13 16.38 -12.01 21.18
C ARG A 13 15.41 -11.78 22.33
N LEU A 14 14.84 -10.58 22.45
CA LEU A 14 13.78 -10.29 23.44
C LEU A 14 12.48 -11.00 23.09
N LEU A 15 12.08 -10.99 21.81
CA LEU A 15 10.94 -11.75 21.31
C LEU A 15 11.11 -13.25 21.61
N GLY A 16 12.26 -13.86 21.30
CA GLY A 16 12.50 -15.27 21.61
C GLY A 16 12.54 -15.62 23.10
N ARG A 17 12.68 -14.63 24.00
CA ARG A 17 12.79 -14.84 25.46
C ARG A 17 11.48 -14.60 26.21
N VAL A 18 10.57 -13.81 25.63
CA VAL A 18 9.26 -13.45 26.19
C VAL A 18 8.12 -14.14 25.44
N SER A 19 8.36 -14.55 24.19
CA SER A 19 7.38 -15.27 23.37
C SER A 19 7.26 -16.73 23.84
N PRO A 20 6.04 -17.24 24.08
CA PRO A 20 5.78 -18.65 24.34
C PRO A 20 5.90 -19.54 23.08
N LEU A 21 6.30 -18.97 21.93
CA LEU A 21 6.43 -19.68 20.65
C LEU A 21 7.75 -20.46 20.55
N GLN A 22 7.71 -21.62 19.90
CA GLN A 22 8.91 -22.43 19.63
C GLN A 22 9.87 -21.68 18.69
N ALA A 23 11.17 -21.94 18.82
CA ALA A 23 12.21 -21.28 18.02
C ALA A 23 11.95 -21.37 16.49
N ALA A 24 11.40 -22.48 16.02
CA ALA A 24 11.01 -22.68 14.62
C ALA A 24 9.90 -21.71 14.17
N GLN A 25 8.88 -21.47 15.00
CA GLN A 25 7.78 -20.56 14.69
C GLN A 25 8.25 -19.09 14.67
N THR A 26 9.22 -18.74 15.52
CA THR A 26 9.81 -17.38 15.55
C THR A 26 10.63 -17.11 14.29
N GLU A 27 11.40 -18.09 13.82
CA GLU A 27 12.18 -17.98 12.59
C GLU A 27 11.28 -17.84 11.35
N GLU A 28 10.21 -18.64 11.27
CA GLU A 28 9.23 -18.57 10.19
C GLU A 28 8.55 -17.19 10.12
N LEU A 29 8.21 -16.61 11.28
CA LEU A 29 7.64 -15.26 11.38
C LEU A 29 8.61 -14.17 10.91
N LEU A 30 9.91 -14.32 11.21
CA LEU A 30 10.95 -13.38 10.80
C LEU A 30 11.20 -13.44 9.29
N GLN A 31 11.23 -14.63 8.71
CA GLN A 31 11.35 -14.82 7.27
C GLN A 31 10.13 -14.23 6.54
N GLU A 32 8.93 -14.47 7.06
CA GLU A 32 7.71 -13.91 6.50
C GLU A 32 7.70 -12.38 6.57
N PHE A 33 8.13 -11.81 7.70
CA PHE A 33 8.29 -10.36 7.83
C PHE A 33 9.33 -9.79 6.86
N ALA A 34 10.47 -10.46 6.70
CA ALA A 34 11.51 -10.07 5.75
C ALA A 34 11.00 -10.09 4.30
N ASN A 35 10.20 -11.12 3.95
CA ASN A 35 9.58 -11.26 2.64
C ASN A 35 8.56 -10.15 2.38
N VAL A 36 7.66 -9.88 3.33
CA VAL A 36 6.65 -8.81 3.21
C VAL A 36 7.31 -7.43 3.13
N SER A 37 8.32 -7.18 3.96
CA SER A 37 9.07 -5.91 3.96
C SER A 37 9.79 -5.68 2.62
N SER A 38 10.50 -6.69 2.12
CA SER A 38 11.22 -6.61 0.84
C SER A 38 10.25 -6.44 -0.33
N ALA A 39 9.14 -7.20 -0.37
CA ALA A 39 8.12 -7.06 -1.39
C ALA A 39 7.48 -5.65 -1.37
N THR A 40 7.25 -5.09 -0.18
CA THR A 40 6.70 -3.74 -0.04
C THR A 40 7.67 -2.68 -0.53
N LEU A 41 8.96 -2.79 -0.21
CA LEU A 41 10.00 -1.86 -0.67
C LEU A 41 10.19 -1.92 -2.19
N VAL A 42 10.27 -3.13 -2.76
CA VAL A 42 10.39 -3.34 -4.21
C VAL A 42 9.13 -2.83 -4.92
N GLY A 43 7.93 -3.13 -4.39
CA GLY A 43 6.68 -2.64 -4.94
C GLY A 43 6.57 -1.11 -4.92
N ALA A 44 6.99 -0.47 -3.82
CA ALA A 44 7.01 0.99 -3.71
C ALA A 44 8.01 1.62 -4.70
N ALA A 45 9.23 1.07 -4.79
CA ALA A 45 10.25 1.56 -5.72
C ALA A 45 9.80 1.43 -7.19
N LEU A 46 9.22 0.28 -7.56
CA LEU A 46 8.69 0.06 -8.91
C LEU A 46 7.56 1.04 -9.23
N THR A 47 6.64 1.25 -8.28
CA THR A 47 5.54 2.20 -8.44
C THR A 47 6.05 3.62 -8.63
N ALA A 48 7.04 4.05 -7.85
CA ALA A 48 7.63 5.39 -7.96
C ALA A 48 8.26 5.64 -9.33
N VAL A 49 8.96 4.65 -9.89
CA VAL A 49 9.55 4.74 -11.24
C VAL A 49 8.47 4.86 -12.30
N VAL A 50 7.43 4.03 -12.24
CA VAL A 50 6.29 4.09 -13.18
C VAL A 50 5.57 5.45 -13.10
N GLN A 51 5.29 5.93 -11.89
CA GLN A 51 4.64 7.23 -11.69
C GLN A 51 5.47 8.40 -12.23
N ALA A 52 6.78 8.39 -11.99
CA ALA A 52 7.69 9.41 -12.49
C ALA A 52 7.72 9.46 -14.02
N MET A 53 7.74 8.29 -14.68
CA MET A 53 7.66 8.20 -16.15
C MET A 53 6.33 8.75 -16.67
N LEU A 54 5.21 8.31 -16.09
CA LEU A 54 3.88 8.76 -16.48
C LEU A 54 3.68 10.26 -16.28
N ALA A 55 4.19 10.81 -15.17
CA ALA A 55 4.17 12.24 -14.87
C ALA A 55 5.01 13.02 -15.88
N THR A 56 6.24 12.58 -16.16
CA THR A 56 7.12 13.21 -17.15
C THR A 56 6.48 13.26 -18.53
N ILE A 57 5.86 12.15 -18.97
CA ILE A 57 5.14 12.08 -20.25
C ILE A 57 3.95 13.06 -20.26
N GLY A 58 3.15 13.09 -19.20
CA GLY A 58 2.02 14.01 -19.08
C GLY A 58 2.46 15.47 -19.14
N PHE A 59 3.50 15.84 -18.40
CA PHE A 59 4.07 17.18 -18.40
C PHE A 59 4.68 17.55 -19.75
N ALA A 60 5.34 16.61 -20.44
CA ALA A 60 5.92 16.84 -21.75
C ALA A 60 4.84 17.07 -22.82
N ILE A 61 3.76 16.29 -22.82
CA ILE A 61 2.62 16.46 -23.74
C ILE A 61 1.93 17.82 -23.49
N ALA A 62 1.77 18.20 -22.23
CA ALA A 62 1.23 19.50 -21.83
C ALA A 62 2.22 20.67 -22.06
N ARG A 63 3.42 20.39 -22.58
CA ARG A 63 4.51 21.36 -22.81
C ARG A 63 4.87 22.17 -21.56
N VAL A 64 4.80 21.55 -20.39
CA VAL A 64 5.23 22.17 -19.14
C VAL A 64 6.75 22.36 -19.17
N PRO A 65 7.25 23.57 -18.85
CA PRO A 65 8.69 23.80 -18.72
C PRO A 65 9.30 22.83 -17.71
N HIS A 66 10.49 22.30 -18.00
CA HIS A 66 11.23 21.42 -17.08
C HIS A 66 10.47 20.13 -16.70
N ALA A 67 9.70 19.54 -17.63
CA ALA A 67 8.94 18.31 -17.41
C ALA A 67 9.75 17.16 -16.77
N VAL A 68 11.02 16.99 -17.16
CA VAL A 68 11.92 15.97 -16.58
C VAL A 68 12.23 16.25 -15.11
N PHE A 69 12.45 17.52 -14.74
CA PHE A 69 12.68 17.91 -13.35
C PHE A 69 11.46 17.63 -12.48
N LEU A 70 10.26 17.99 -12.97
CA LEU A 70 9.00 17.69 -12.28
C LEU A 70 8.73 16.19 -12.17
N GLY A 71 9.14 15.41 -13.17
CA GLY A 71 9.12 13.94 -13.13
C GLY A 71 10.00 13.36 -12.03
N ILE A 72 11.24 13.84 -11.91
CA ILE A 72 12.16 13.46 -10.83
C ILE A 72 11.60 13.90 -9.46
N ALA A 73 11.03 15.09 -9.37
CA ALA A 73 10.35 15.54 -8.15
C ALA A 73 9.17 14.61 -7.79
N THR A 74 8.43 14.12 -8.79
CA THR A 74 7.35 13.14 -8.59
C THR A 74 7.89 11.80 -8.10
N LEU A 75 9.06 11.36 -8.60
CA LEU A 75 9.72 10.14 -8.11
C LEU A 75 10.05 10.23 -6.62
N VAL A 76 10.64 11.35 -6.20
CA VAL A 76 10.97 11.59 -4.78
C VAL A 76 9.69 11.70 -3.96
N ALA A 77 8.68 12.41 -4.47
CA ALA A 77 7.43 12.60 -3.77
C ALA A 77 6.61 11.31 -3.64
N SER A 78 6.69 10.37 -4.59
CA SER A 78 5.99 9.08 -4.57
C SER A 78 6.30 8.22 -3.33
N PHE A 79 7.47 8.43 -2.69
CA PHE A 79 7.78 7.79 -1.41
C PHE A 79 6.81 8.20 -0.28
N VAL A 80 6.08 9.31 -0.43
CA VAL A 80 4.98 9.73 0.44
C VAL A 80 3.68 9.20 -0.16
N PRO A 81 3.10 8.10 0.37
CA PRO A 81 1.92 7.47 -0.21
C PRO A 81 0.72 8.41 -0.21
N VAL A 82 -0.20 8.24 -1.17
CA VAL A 82 -1.50 8.92 -1.28
C VAL A 82 -1.43 10.41 -1.63
N ILE A 83 -0.47 11.16 -1.08
CA ILE A 83 -0.40 12.63 -1.21
C ILE A 83 0.82 13.07 -2.02
N GLY A 84 1.89 12.26 -2.04
CA GLY A 84 3.18 12.64 -2.59
C GLY A 84 3.14 13.10 -4.04
N THR A 85 2.56 12.29 -4.93
CA THR A 85 2.47 12.66 -6.34
C THR A 85 1.51 13.82 -6.59
N ALA A 86 0.41 13.90 -5.83
CA ALA A 86 -0.57 14.99 -5.88
C ALA A 86 0.04 16.35 -5.52
N LEU A 87 1.02 16.37 -4.62
CA LEU A 87 1.75 17.58 -4.25
C LEU A 87 2.51 18.21 -5.43
N ILE A 88 2.84 17.42 -6.46
CA ILE A 88 3.55 17.92 -7.65
C ILE A 88 2.57 18.33 -8.75
N TRP A 89 1.66 17.44 -9.16
CA TRP A 89 0.83 17.72 -10.34
C TRP A 89 -0.29 18.73 -10.07
N ILE A 90 -0.80 18.85 -8.84
CA ILE A 90 -1.85 19.82 -8.52
C ILE A 90 -1.35 21.26 -8.69
N PRO A 91 -0.22 21.69 -8.08
CA PRO A 91 0.32 23.03 -8.32
C PRO A 91 0.64 23.28 -9.79
N VAL A 92 1.16 22.28 -10.52
CA VAL A 92 1.45 22.41 -11.97
C VAL A 92 0.17 22.68 -12.76
N ALA A 93 -0.90 21.92 -12.50
CA ALA A 93 -2.19 22.13 -13.16
C ALA A 93 -2.79 23.51 -12.82
N VAL A 94 -2.70 23.94 -11.56
CA VAL A 94 -3.17 25.27 -11.13
C VAL A 94 -2.37 26.38 -11.80
N LEU A 95 -1.04 26.27 -11.87
CA LEU A 95 -0.18 27.25 -12.54
C LEU A 95 -0.50 27.34 -14.05
N LEU A 96 -0.75 26.22 -14.73
CA LEU A 96 -1.19 26.23 -16.13
C LEU A 96 -2.52 26.95 -16.30
N ALA A 97 -3.48 26.73 -15.40
CA ALA A 97 -4.77 27.42 -15.43
C ALA A 97 -4.61 28.93 -15.22
N LEU A 98 -3.79 29.35 -14.24
CA LEU A 98 -3.52 30.76 -13.94
C LEU A 98 -2.76 31.48 -15.06
N THR A 99 -1.92 30.76 -15.80
CA THR A 99 -1.17 31.29 -16.96
C THR A 99 -1.97 31.27 -18.27
N GLY A 100 -3.26 30.93 -18.22
CA GLY A 100 -4.16 30.94 -19.38
C GLY A 100 -4.16 29.66 -20.21
N HIS A 101 -3.39 28.63 -19.84
CA HIS A 101 -3.30 27.34 -20.53
C HIS A 101 -4.33 26.34 -19.99
N MET A 102 -5.62 26.69 -20.06
CA MET A 102 -6.71 25.90 -19.46
C MET A 102 -6.79 24.46 -20.00
N THR A 103 -6.57 24.27 -21.30
CA THR A 103 -6.57 22.94 -21.93
C THR A 103 -5.45 22.05 -21.39
N ALA A 104 -4.25 22.59 -21.23
CA ALA A 104 -3.12 21.88 -20.64
C ALA A 104 -3.35 21.57 -19.16
N ALA A 105 -3.94 22.50 -18.40
CA ALA A 105 -4.29 22.31 -17.00
C ALA A 105 -5.26 21.13 -16.80
N ILE A 106 -6.35 21.11 -17.57
CA ILE A 106 -7.35 20.03 -17.52
C ILE A 106 -6.71 18.70 -17.96
N PHE A 107 -5.89 18.72 -19.02
CA PHE A 107 -5.18 17.54 -19.48
C PHE A 107 -4.26 16.97 -18.40
N VAL A 108 -3.41 17.80 -17.77
CA VAL A 108 -2.50 17.36 -16.69
C VAL A 108 -3.29 16.81 -15.52
N ALA A 109 -4.36 17.48 -15.09
CA ALA A 109 -5.19 17.04 -13.98
C ALA A 109 -5.83 15.66 -14.27
N ALA A 110 -6.38 15.47 -15.46
CA ALA A 110 -6.98 14.20 -15.87
C ALA A 110 -5.92 13.10 -16.04
N TRP A 111 -4.82 13.39 -16.75
CA TRP A 111 -3.73 12.45 -17.02
C TRP A 111 -3.07 11.99 -15.73
N CYS A 112 -2.59 12.93 -14.90
CA CYS A 112 -1.90 12.61 -13.66
C CYS A 112 -2.86 12.01 -12.64
N GLY A 113 -4.05 12.57 -12.47
CA GLY A 113 -5.04 12.06 -11.52
C GLY A 113 -5.48 10.63 -11.83
N VAL A 114 -5.72 10.29 -13.10
CA VAL A 114 -6.15 8.93 -13.46
C VAL A 114 -4.97 7.96 -13.45
N LEU A 115 -3.88 8.28 -14.17
CA LEU A 115 -2.82 7.31 -14.40
C LEU A 115 -1.92 7.08 -13.18
N LEU A 116 -1.60 8.11 -12.38
CA LEU A 116 -0.75 7.93 -11.20
C LEU A 116 -1.51 7.21 -10.09
N THR A 117 -2.80 7.51 -9.91
CA THR A 117 -3.67 6.77 -8.96
C THR A 117 -3.89 5.34 -9.42
N THR A 118 -4.05 5.10 -10.73
CA THR A 118 -4.12 3.73 -11.26
C THR A 118 -2.81 2.98 -11.04
N ALA A 119 -1.66 3.63 -11.23
CA ALA A 119 -0.37 3.00 -10.95
C ALA A 119 -0.25 2.58 -9.47
N ASP A 120 -0.66 3.42 -8.52
CA ASP A 120 -0.69 3.06 -7.10
C ASP A 120 -1.62 1.87 -6.80
N ASN A 121 -2.79 1.85 -7.45
CA ASN A 121 -3.82 0.83 -7.23
C ASN A 121 -3.56 -0.49 -7.96
N VAL A 122 -2.67 -0.52 -8.96
CA VAL A 122 -2.37 -1.73 -9.74
C VAL A 122 -0.99 -2.27 -9.42
N VAL A 123 0.04 -1.42 -9.40
CA VAL A 123 1.44 -1.87 -9.25
C VAL A 123 1.66 -2.42 -7.84
N LYS A 124 1.09 -1.77 -6.82
CA LYS A 124 1.26 -2.20 -5.43
C LYS A 124 0.60 -3.56 -5.14
N PRO A 125 -0.66 -3.82 -5.53
CA PRO A 125 -1.25 -5.15 -5.37
C PRO A 125 -0.63 -6.20 -6.29
N LEU A 126 -0.19 -5.82 -7.51
CA LEU A 126 0.49 -6.73 -8.42
C LEU A 126 1.85 -7.18 -7.88
N ALA A 127 2.61 -6.28 -7.26
CA ALA A 127 3.85 -6.59 -6.56
C ALA A 127 3.63 -7.42 -5.28
N MET A 128 2.43 -7.35 -4.69
CA MET A 128 2.03 -8.09 -3.50
C MET A 128 1.16 -9.33 -3.82
N ARG A 129 1.03 -9.71 -5.10
CA ARG A 129 0.21 -10.87 -5.50
C ARG A 129 0.72 -12.14 -4.82
N GLY A 130 -0.19 -12.84 -4.16
CA GLY A 130 0.07 -14.16 -3.55
C GLY A 130 -0.32 -14.28 -2.08
N LYS A 131 -0.76 -13.20 -1.40
CA LYS A 131 -1.21 -13.28 0.00
C LYS A 131 -2.58 -12.64 0.17
N VAL A 132 -3.53 -13.48 0.58
CA VAL A 132 -4.91 -13.18 0.98
C VAL A 132 -5.91 -13.08 -0.18
N GLU A 133 -6.38 -14.24 -0.61
CA GLU A 133 -7.71 -14.38 -1.22
C GLU A 133 -8.76 -14.10 -0.14
N MET A 134 -9.14 -12.84 0.05
CA MET A 134 -10.43 -12.53 0.66
C MET A 134 -11.48 -12.64 -0.45
N HIS A 135 -12.47 -13.52 -0.24
CA HIS A 135 -13.56 -13.72 -1.16
C HIS A 135 -14.25 -12.37 -1.44
N THR A 136 -14.32 -11.94 -2.70
CA THR A 136 -14.77 -10.59 -3.09
C THR A 136 -16.15 -10.23 -2.52
N GLY A 137 -17.03 -11.21 -2.34
CA GLY A 137 -18.33 -11.02 -1.71
C GLY A 137 -18.27 -10.57 -0.24
N LEU A 138 -17.29 -11.06 0.53
CA LEU A 138 -17.06 -10.65 1.92
C LEU A 138 -16.59 -9.20 2.00
N VAL A 139 -15.70 -8.77 1.09
CA VAL A 139 -15.22 -7.37 1.04
C VAL A 139 -16.36 -6.43 0.67
N PHE A 140 -17.21 -6.83 -0.28
CA PHE A 140 -18.38 -6.05 -0.69
C PHE A 140 -19.38 -5.88 0.47
N LEU A 141 -19.66 -6.96 1.21
CA LEU A 141 -20.50 -6.93 2.40
C LEU A 141 -19.88 -6.07 3.51
N ALA A 142 -18.56 -6.15 3.69
CA ALA A 142 -17.80 -5.36 4.65
C ALA A 142 -17.90 -3.86 4.33
N LEU A 143 -17.83 -3.48 3.05
CA LEU A 143 -17.96 -2.10 2.60
C LEU A 143 -19.38 -1.57 2.84
N LEU A 144 -20.41 -2.34 2.45
CA LEU A 144 -21.80 -1.96 2.70
C LEU A 144 -22.11 -1.82 4.20
N GLY A 145 -21.68 -2.78 5.01
CA GLY A 145 -21.85 -2.76 6.47
C GLY A 145 -21.01 -1.66 7.13
N GLY A 146 -19.80 -1.44 6.65
CA GLY A 146 -18.92 -0.37 7.14
C GLY A 146 -19.50 1.01 6.85
N ILE A 147 -19.96 1.26 5.62
CA ILE A 147 -20.54 2.55 5.22
C ILE A 147 -21.82 2.84 6.01
N THR A 148 -22.66 1.83 6.24
CA THR A 148 -23.90 2.01 7.01
C THR A 148 -23.65 2.30 8.50
N MET A 149 -22.61 1.70 9.10
CA MET A 149 -22.26 1.93 10.52
C MET A 149 -21.41 3.19 10.76
N PHE A 150 -20.44 3.47 9.88
CA PHE A 150 -19.38 4.45 10.11
C PHE A 150 -19.28 5.54 9.01
N GLY A 151 -20.19 5.56 8.04
CA GLY A 151 -20.16 6.51 6.93
C GLY A 151 -18.93 6.33 6.03
N LEU A 152 -18.30 7.43 5.61
CA LEU A 152 -17.14 7.38 4.71
C LEU A 152 -15.94 6.64 5.32
N LEU A 153 -15.76 6.71 6.65
CA LEU A 153 -14.72 5.95 7.37
C LEU A 153 -14.96 4.44 7.31
N GLY A 154 -16.20 4.03 7.06
CA GLY A 154 -16.63 2.66 6.84
C GLY A 154 -15.97 1.97 5.65
N ILE A 155 -15.51 2.73 4.65
CA ILE A 155 -14.79 2.18 3.49
C ILE A 155 -13.46 1.56 3.91
N ILE A 156 -12.81 2.13 4.93
CA ILE A 156 -11.54 1.65 5.47
C ILE A 156 -11.80 0.65 6.60
N ALA A 157 -12.70 0.99 7.51
CA ALA A 157 -12.97 0.18 8.70
C ALA A 157 -13.64 -1.17 8.38
N GLY A 158 -14.55 -1.22 7.39
CA GLY A 158 -15.32 -2.41 7.06
C GLY A 158 -14.45 -3.61 6.67
N PRO A 159 -13.64 -3.52 5.60
CA PRO A 159 -12.74 -4.61 5.20
C PRO A 159 -11.74 -4.99 6.30
N LEU A 160 -11.30 -4.03 7.11
CA LEU A 160 -10.35 -4.27 8.20
C LEU A 160 -10.95 -5.16 9.30
N VAL A 161 -12.19 -4.87 9.72
CA VAL A 161 -12.91 -5.67 10.73
C VAL A 161 -13.14 -7.09 10.24
N ILE A 162 -13.56 -7.27 8.98
CA ILE A 162 -13.77 -8.60 8.39
C ILE A 162 -12.44 -9.37 8.26
N ALA A 163 -11.35 -8.70 7.86
CA ALA A 163 -10.04 -9.33 7.81
C ALA A 163 -9.59 -9.83 9.19
N PHE A 164 -9.80 -9.02 10.25
CA PHE A 164 -9.52 -9.42 11.63
C PHE A 164 -10.37 -10.61 12.08
N LEU A 165 -11.68 -10.59 11.79
CA LEU A 165 -12.58 -11.69 12.13
C LEU A 165 -12.15 -13.00 11.46
N LEU A 166 -11.84 -12.95 10.15
CA LEU A 166 -11.38 -14.13 9.41
C LEU A 166 -10.03 -14.64 9.91
N ALA A 167 -9.12 -13.73 10.29
CA ALA A 167 -7.85 -14.12 10.90
C ALA A 167 -8.05 -14.85 12.24
N LEU A 168 -8.94 -14.33 13.10
CA LEU A 168 -9.29 -14.99 14.37
C LEU A 168 -9.93 -16.36 14.15
N LEU A 169 -10.85 -16.48 13.20
CA LEU A 169 -11.51 -17.75 12.87
C LEU A 169 -10.50 -18.79 12.36
N ARG A 170 -9.57 -18.39 11.48
CA ARG A 170 -8.49 -19.28 10.99
C ARG A 170 -7.56 -19.71 12.11
N MET A 171 -7.26 -18.82 13.05
CA MET A 171 -6.43 -19.14 14.21
C MET A 171 -7.15 -20.13 15.14
N TYR A 172 -8.44 -19.94 15.37
CA TYR A 172 -9.28 -20.86 16.15
C TYR A 172 -9.39 -22.24 15.49
N GLU A 173 -9.59 -22.29 14.17
CA GLU A 173 -9.66 -23.55 13.42
C GLU A 173 -8.34 -24.34 13.51
N ARG A 174 -7.19 -23.68 13.35
CA ARG A 174 -5.88 -24.32 13.53
C ARG A 174 -5.65 -24.86 14.94
N ASP A 175 -5.96 -24.07 15.97
CA ASP A 175 -5.62 -24.42 17.35
C ASP A 175 -6.60 -25.43 17.98
N PHE A 176 -7.86 -25.47 17.53
CA PHE A 176 -8.90 -26.28 18.17
C PHE A 176 -9.48 -27.40 17.29
N LEU A 177 -9.36 -27.33 15.95
CA LEU A 177 -9.92 -28.36 15.06
C LEU A 177 -8.86 -29.30 14.48
N GLU A 178 -7.60 -28.87 14.31
CA GLU A 178 -6.54 -29.73 13.76
C GLU A 178 -5.77 -30.53 14.83
N HIS A 179 -5.92 -30.22 16.14
CA HIS A 179 -5.40 -31.04 17.24
C HIS A 179 -6.51 -31.36 18.25
N PRO A 180 -7.23 -32.49 18.09
CA PRO A 180 -8.04 -33.03 19.18
C PRO A 180 -7.07 -33.40 20.30
N ALA A 181 -7.24 -32.78 21.46
CA ALA A 181 -6.61 -33.22 22.69
C ALA A 181 -6.86 -34.72 22.90
N GLY A 182 -5.79 -35.50 22.95
CA GLY A 182 -5.75 -36.79 23.65
C GLY A 182 -5.74 -38.05 22.77
N THR A 183 -4.56 -38.67 22.70
CA THR A 183 -4.39 -40.05 23.17
C THR A 183 -3.03 -40.17 23.83
N ALA A 184 -3.01 -39.92 25.15
CA ALA A 184 -2.12 -40.59 26.09
C ALA A 184 -2.82 -41.88 26.57
#